data_AF-A0A414HUH7-F1
#
_entry.id   AF-A0A414HUH7-F1
#
_cell.length_a   1.000
_cell.length_b   1.000
_cell.length_c   1.000
_cell.angle_alpha   90.00
_cell.angle_beta   90.00
_cell.angle_gamma   90.00
#
_symmetry.space_group_name_H-M   'P 1'
#
loop_
_entity.id
_entity.type
_entity.pdbx_description
1 polymer ?
#
loop_
_entity_poly.entity_id
_entity_poly.type
_entity_poly.pdbx_seq_one_letter_code
_entity_poly.pdbx_strand_id
1 'polypeptide(L)'
;MTPLKEEIEAIFNPGNIDDDCDRIADLLYLFKVQIGELLDKGEYHEAFTLFYEILKSLSCHFVKDEHYCHFDDIHSPDYTCGDMLDTIVRRVKEGVVTESDLKYLSEAMGEVERMDAYEDYGCPFVISDWNRFYGNLPLVICITKSKKKDKI
;
A
#
# COMPACT_ATOMS: atom_id res chain seq x y z
N MET A 1 11.40 -0.64 -16.91
CA MET A 1 10.16 -0.23 -16.22
C MET A 1 9.01 -0.69 -17.09
N THR A 2 8.16 -1.55 -16.55
CA THR A 2 6.84 -1.83 -17.16
C THR A 2 6.02 -0.53 -17.03
N PRO A 3 5.31 -0.08 -18.08
CA PRO A 3 4.41 1.05 -17.93
C PRO A 3 3.36 0.73 -16.86
N LEU A 4 3.06 1.72 -16.00
CA LEU A 4 1.96 1.62 -15.03
C LEU A 4 0.64 1.39 -15.78
N LYS A 5 -0.28 0.66 -15.16
CA LYS A 5 -1.58 0.39 -15.78
C LYS A 5 -2.30 1.70 -16.06
N GLU A 6 -2.76 1.89 -17.30
CA GLU A 6 -3.48 3.10 -17.72
C GLU A 6 -4.69 3.39 -16.82
N GLU A 7 -5.35 2.34 -16.31
CA GLU A 7 -6.48 2.44 -15.38
C GLU A 7 -6.10 3.07 -14.04
N ILE A 8 -4.89 2.81 -13.54
CA ILE A 8 -4.37 3.40 -12.29
C ILE A 8 -3.98 4.86 -12.56
N GLU A 9 -3.24 5.12 -13.63
CA GLU A 9 -2.82 6.48 -14.00
C GLU A 9 -4.03 7.41 -14.25
N ALA A 10 -5.14 6.88 -14.77
CA ALA A 10 -6.36 7.65 -15.00
C ALA A 10 -7.01 8.17 -13.70
N ILE A 11 -6.73 7.57 -12.55
CA ILE A 11 -7.19 8.04 -11.23
C ILE A 11 -6.56 9.41 -10.93
N PHE A 12 -5.27 9.55 -11.19
CA PHE A 12 -4.49 10.75 -10.89
C PHE A 12 -4.59 11.81 -12.01
N ASN A 13 -5.72 11.83 -12.71
CA ASN A 13 -6.03 12.90 -13.65
C ASN A 13 -6.16 14.22 -12.86
N PRO A 14 -5.55 15.33 -13.31
CA PRO A 14 -5.68 16.63 -12.65
C PRO A 14 -7.14 17.10 -12.45
N GLY A 15 -8.07 16.64 -13.29
CA GLY A 15 -9.50 16.91 -13.12
C GLY A 15 -10.16 16.19 -11.93
N ASN A 16 -9.46 15.29 -11.26
CA ASN A 16 -9.88 14.60 -10.04
C ASN A 16 -9.27 15.22 -8.77
N ILE A 17 -8.44 16.27 -8.88
CA ILE A 17 -7.87 16.94 -7.71
C ILE A 17 -8.92 17.89 -7.11
N ASP A 18 -9.34 17.61 -5.89
CA ASP A 18 -10.17 18.45 -5.03
C ASP A 18 -9.41 18.79 -3.73
N ASP A 19 -10.06 19.52 -2.81
CA ASP A 19 -9.40 20.16 -1.65
C ASP A 19 -8.63 19.18 -0.73
N ASP A 20 -9.00 17.89 -0.68
CA ASP A 20 -8.35 16.83 0.13
C ASP A 20 -7.95 15.58 -0.70
N CYS A 21 -8.09 15.64 -2.03
CA CYS A 21 -8.01 14.50 -2.95
C CYS A 21 -9.02 13.36 -2.64
N ASP A 22 -10.21 13.72 -2.16
CA ASP A 22 -11.32 12.80 -1.87
C ASP A 22 -11.76 12.04 -3.12
N ARG A 23 -11.83 12.72 -4.27
CA ARG A 23 -12.20 12.07 -5.53
C ARG A 23 -11.19 11.00 -5.95
N ILE A 24 -9.89 11.24 -5.73
CA ILE A 24 -8.83 10.25 -5.98
C ILE A 24 -8.97 9.08 -5.00
N ALA A 25 -9.23 9.36 -3.72
CA ALA A 25 -9.47 8.32 -2.71
C ALA A 25 -10.68 7.43 -3.04
N ASP A 26 -11.80 8.01 -3.46
CA ASP A 26 -13.00 7.29 -3.90
C ASP A 26 -12.71 6.35 -5.08
N LEU A 27 -11.89 6.79 -6.04
CA LEU A 27 -11.50 5.99 -7.19
C LEU A 27 -10.52 4.86 -6.79
N LEU A 28 -9.59 5.13 -5.88
CA LEU A 28 -8.70 4.12 -5.30
C LEU A 28 -9.46 3.06 -4.50
N TYR A 29 -10.61 3.39 -3.92
CA TYR A 29 -11.44 2.42 -3.21
C TYR A 29 -11.87 1.23 -4.09
N LEU A 30 -12.06 1.44 -5.40
CA LEU A 30 -12.35 0.34 -6.33
C LEU A 30 -11.20 -0.67 -6.39
N PHE A 31 -9.96 -0.18 -6.39
CA PHE A 31 -8.78 -1.04 -6.35
C PHE A 31 -8.59 -1.69 -4.97
N LYS A 32 -9.01 -1.05 -3.88
CA LYS A 32 -9.03 -1.67 -2.55
C LYS A 32 -9.92 -2.91 -2.55
N VAL A 33 -11.11 -2.82 -3.16
CA VAL A 33 -12.02 -3.97 -3.32
C VAL A 33 -11.34 -5.07 -4.14
N GLN A 34 -10.74 -4.72 -5.27
CA GLN A 34 -10.03 -5.67 -6.14
C GLN A 34 -8.86 -6.38 -5.43
N ILE A 35 -8.05 -5.64 -4.66
CA ILE A 35 -6.99 -6.22 -3.82
C ILE A 35 -7.60 -7.21 -2.83
N GLY A 36 -8.70 -6.86 -2.15
CA GLY A 36 -9.41 -7.75 -1.25
C GLY A 36 -9.83 -9.06 -1.92
N GLU A 37 -10.41 -8.99 -3.11
CA GLU A 37 -10.83 -10.18 -3.87
C GLU A 37 -9.66 -11.07 -4.30
N LEU A 38 -8.54 -10.48 -4.71
CA LEU A 38 -7.32 -11.23 -5.05
C LEU A 38 -6.76 -11.95 -3.81
N LEU A 39 -6.70 -11.26 -2.67
CA LEU A 39 -6.28 -11.83 -1.40
C LEU A 39 -7.20 -12.97 -0.93
N ASP A 40 -8.51 -12.85 -1.15
CA ASP A 40 -9.49 -13.90 -0.83
C ASP A 40 -9.32 -15.15 -1.69
N LYS A 41 -8.87 -14.99 -2.93
CA LYS A 41 -8.55 -16.09 -3.86
C LYS A 41 -7.16 -16.69 -3.61
N GLY A 42 -6.33 -16.06 -2.78
CA GLY A 42 -4.95 -16.46 -2.55
C GLY A 42 -3.97 -15.98 -3.63
N GLU A 43 -4.38 -15.06 -4.48
CA GLU A 43 -3.57 -14.46 -5.55
C GLU A 43 -2.69 -13.32 -4.99
N TYR A 44 -1.82 -13.66 -4.03
CA TYR A 44 -1.05 -12.68 -3.26
C TYR A 44 -0.08 -11.87 -4.13
N HIS A 45 0.62 -12.52 -5.06
CA HIS A 45 1.57 -11.84 -5.93
C HIS A 45 0.88 -10.75 -6.77
N GLU A 46 -0.28 -11.06 -7.33
CA GLU A 46 -1.07 -10.12 -8.13
C GLU A 46 -1.62 -8.99 -7.27
N ALA A 47 -2.13 -9.29 -6.08
CA ALA A 47 -2.59 -8.28 -5.13
C ALA A 47 -1.46 -7.31 -4.73
N PHE A 48 -0.26 -7.83 -4.46
CA PHE A 48 0.90 -7.02 -4.07
C PHE A 48 1.44 -6.21 -5.24
N THR A 49 1.40 -6.76 -6.45
CA THR A 49 1.77 -6.01 -7.66
C THR A 49 0.83 -4.83 -7.87
N LEU A 50 -0.48 -5.05 -7.74
CA LEU A 50 -1.48 -4.00 -7.88
C LEU A 50 -1.32 -2.91 -6.81
N PHE A 51 -1.09 -3.31 -5.55
CA PHE A 51 -0.82 -2.36 -4.47
C PHE A 51 0.43 -1.51 -4.73
N TYR A 52 1.52 -2.15 -5.17
CA TYR A 52 2.75 -1.44 -5.54
C TYR A 52 2.55 -0.45 -6.69
N GLU A 53 1.83 -0.84 -7.76
CA GLU A 53 1.55 0.05 -8.89
C GLU A 53 0.76 1.29 -8.44
N ILE A 54 -0.19 1.13 -7.52
CA ILE A 54 -0.94 2.25 -6.92
C ILE A 54 -0.01 3.18 -6.14
N LEU A 55 0.82 2.64 -5.23
CA LEU A 55 1.73 3.46 -4.44
C LEU A 55 2.73 4.22 -5.31
N LYS A 56 3.24 3.56 -6.36
CA LYS A 56 4.17 4.18 -7.31
C LYS A 56 3.52 5.33 -8.07
N SER A 57 2.30 5.14 -8.55
CA SER A 57 1.54 6.20 -9.24
C SER A 57 1.24 7.36 -8.29
N LEU A 58 0.78 7.06 -7.06
CA LEU A 58 0.54 8.03 -6.00
C LEU A 58 1.79 8.87 -5.71
N SER A 59 2.94 8.23 -5.48
CA SER A 59 4.21 8.93 -5.22
C SER A 59 4.64 9.80 -6.41
N CYS A 60 4.49 9.31 -7.64
CA CYS A 60 4.80 10.11 -8.83
C CYS A 60 3.94 11.37 -8.92
N HIS A 61 2.62 11.22 -8.74
CA HIS A 61 1.67 12.33 -8.85
C HIS A 61 1.75 13.31 -7.67
N PHE A 62 2.04 12.82 -6.47
CA PHE A 62 2.23 13.66 -5.29
C PHE A 62 3.30 14.75 -5.52
N VAL A 63 4.43 14.39 -6.15
CA VAL A 63 5.49 15.35 -6.47
C VAL A 63 5.15 16.15 -7.73
N LYS A 64 4.71 15.46 -8.79
CA LYS A 64 4.49 16.06 -10.11
C LYS A 64 3.39 17.12 -10.09
N ASP A 65 2.33 16.87 -9.35
CA ASP A 65 1.17 17.76 -9.24
C ASP A 65 1.26 18.67 -8.00
N GLU A 66 2.45 18.72 -7.37
CA GLU A 66 2.78 19.59 -6.24
C GLU A 66 1.84 19.47 -5.04
N HIS A 67 1.32 18.26 -4.77
CA HIS A 67 0.38 18.02 -3.66
C HIS A 67 0.95 18.49 -2.31
N TYR A 68 2.26 18.39 -2.11
CA TYR A 68 2.95 18.90 -0.92
C TYR A 68 2.76 20.41 -0.65
N CYS A 69 2.34 21.21 -1.64
CA CYS A 69 2.01 22.63 -1.48
C CYS A 69 0.58 22.86 -0.98
N HIS A 70 -0.27 21.84 -1.04
CA HIS A 70 -1.72 21.98 -0.93
C HIS A 70 -2.31 21.30 0.31
N PHE A 71 -1.64 20.27 0.83
CA PHE A 71 -2.14 19.50 1.98
C PHE A 71 -1.17 19.62 3.15
N ASP A 72 -1.62 20.24 4.23
CA ASP A 72 -0.91 20.38 5.50
C ASP A 72 -1.21 19.23 6.47
N ASP A 73 -2.43 18.68 6.44
CA ASP A 73 -2.90 17.73 7.46
C ASP A 73 -3.52 16.44 6.88
N ILE A 74 -4.31 16.54 5.80
CA ILE A 74 -5.14 15.44 5.28
C ILE A 74 -4.84 15.26 3.79
N HIS A 75 -4.42 14.03 3.45
CA HIS A 75 -4.31 13.58 2.07
C HIS A 75 -5.07 12.25 1.96
N SER A 76 -6.34 12.32 1.54
CA SER A 76 -7.29 11.19 1.51
C SER A 76 -6.76 9.93 0.79
N PRO A 77 -5.97 10.03 -0.30
CA PRO A 77 -5.37 8.86 -0.94
C PRO A 77 -4.48 8.02 -0.01
N ASP A 78 -3.76 8.64 0.92
CA ASP A 78 -2.89 7.91 1.84
C ASP A 78 -3.68 7.03 2.82
N TYR A 79 -4.79 7.54 3.35
CA TYR A 79 -5.68 6.78 4.23
C TYR A 79 -6.29 5.57 3.49
N THR A 80 -6.66 5.76 2.22
CA THR A 80 -7.18 4.67 1.39
C THR A 80 -6.12 3.60 1.14
N CYS A 81 -4.86 3.99 0.92
CA CYS A 81 -3.74 3.06 0.84
C CYS A 81 -3.45 2.37 2.18
N GLY A 82 -3.65 3.06 3.31
CA GLY A 82 -3.54 2.51 4.66
C GLY A 82 -4.51 1.35 4.88
N ASP A 83 -5.77 1.51 4.47
CA ASP A 83 -6.78 0.44 4.53
C ASP A 83 -6.40 -0.79 3.68
N MET A 84 -5.80 -0.57 2.51
CA MET A 84 -5.28 -1.65 1.66
C MET A 84 -4.15 -2.39 2.38
N LEU A 85 -3.21 -1.65 2.98
CA LEU A 85 -2.10 -2.22 3.74
C LEU A 85 -2.60 -3.03 4.94
N ASP A 86 -3.60 -2.54 5.68
CA ASP A 86 -4.20 -3.26 6.81
C ASP A 86 -4.77 -4.62 6.39
N THR A 87 -5.43 -4.65 5.22
CA THR A 87 -5.96 -5.89 4.64
C THR A 87 -4.83 -6.87 4.29
N ILE A 88 -3.75 -6.38 3.69
CA ILE A 88 -2.55 -7.17 3.38
C ILE A 88 -1.88 -7.70 4.65
N VAL A 89 -1.63 -6.84 5.64
CA VAL A 89 -0.99 -7.18 6.92
C VAL A 89 -1.78 -8.24 7.67
N ARG A 90 -3.12 -8.20 7.61
CA ARG A 90 -3.98 -9.25 8.18
C ARG A 90 -3.67 -10.61 7.55
N ARG A 91 -3.58 -10.70 6.23
CA ARG A 91 -3.23 -11.95 5.51
C ARG A 91 -1.82 -12.44 5.86
N VAL A 92 -0.85 -11.53 5.98
CA VAL A 92 0.51 -11.90 6.43
C VAL A 92 0.48 -12.48 7.84
N LYS A 93 -0.27 -11.87 8.78
CA LYS A 93 -0.42 -12.34 10.16
C LYS A 93 -1.12 -13.70 10.26
N GLU A 94 -2.02 -14.02 9.34
CA GLU A 94 -2.68 -15.33 9.23
C GLU A 94 -1.69 -16.45 8.85
N GLY A 95 -0.52 -16.08 8.30
CA GLY A 95 0.53 -17.02 7.89
C GLY A 95 0.22 -17.77 6.59
N VAL A 96 -0.64 -17.19 5.76
CA VAL A 96 -1.10 -17.77 4.47
C VAL A 96 -0.31 -17.23 3.27
N VAL A 97 0.46 -16.17 3.46
CA VAL A 97 1.32 -15.56 2.44
C VAL A 97 2.65 -16.31 2.37
N THR A 98 3.13 -16.58 1.15
CA THR A 98 4.41 -17.26 0.95
C THR A 98 5.61 -16.35 1.29
N GLU A 99 6.76 -16.95 1.61
CA GLU A 99 7.99 -16.17 1.85
C GLU A 99 8.42 -15.39 0.60
N SER A 100 8.22 -15.96 -0.60
CA SER A 100 8.54 -15.28 -1.86
C SER A 100 7.66 -14.05 -2.10
N ASP A 101 6.35 -14.14 -1.86
CA ASP A 101 5.44 -13.01 -2.04
C ASP A 101 5.69 -11.93 -0.99
N LEU A 102 5.97 -12.34 0.24
CA LEU A 102 6.34 -11.42 1.31
C LEU A 102 7.64 -10.67 0.98
N LYS A 103 8.66 -11.37 0.47
CA LYS A 103 9.90 -10.76 0.03
C LYS A 103 9.66 -9.79 -1.12
N TYR A 104 8.85 -10.18 -2.11
CA TYR A 104 8.47 -9.31 -3.23
C TYR A 104 7.84 -8.02 -2.74
N LEU A 105 6.83 -8.10 -1.84
CA LEU A 105 6.19 -6.91 -1.28
C LEU A 105 7.20 -6.04 -0.53
N SER A 106 8.10 -6.62 0.26
CA SER A 106 9.13 -5.85 0.97
C SER A 106 10.08 -5.12 0.02
N GLU A 107 10.47 -5.74 -1.10
CA GLU A 107 11.33 -5.11 -2.11
C GLU A 107 10.59 -3.98 -2.84
N ALA A 108 9.31 -4.19 -3.15
CA ALA A 108 8.43 -3.20 -3.78
C ALA A 108 8.21 -1.97 -2.89
N MET A 109 7.94 -2.18 -1.60
CA MET A 109 7.81 -1.09 -0.62
C MET A 109 9.12 -0.31 -0.47
N GLY A 110 10.27 -1.01 -0.49
CA GLY A 110 11.58 -0.37 -0.48
C GLY A 110 11.87 0.44 -1.76
N GLU A 111 11.27 0.10 -2.91
CA GLU A 111 11.36 0.96 -4.10
C GLU A 111 10.59 2.26 -3.93
N VAL A 112 9.36 2.20 -3.39
CA VAL A 112 8.55 3.38 -3.10
C VAL A 112 9.22 4.27 -2.03
N GLU A 113 9.84 3.65 -1.02
CA GLU A 113 10.62 4.37 0.01
C GLU A 113 11.75 5.24 -0.55
N ARG A 114 12.33 4.86 -1.70
CA ARG A 114 13.41 5.60 -2.37
C ARG A 114 12.91 6.62 -3.41
N MET A 115 11.60 6.86 -3.48
CA MET A 115 11.03 7.88 -4.36
C MET A 115 11.04 9.24 -3.65
N ASP A 116 11.26 10.31 -4.41
CA ASP A 116 11.30 11.70 -3.92
C ASP A 116 10.11 12.04 -3.00
N ALA A 117 8.90 11.55 -3.34
CA ALA A 117 7.70 11.72 -2.51
C ALA A 117 7.88 11.27 -1.05
N TYR A 118 8.56 10.15 -0.85
CA TYR A 118 8.79 9.61 0.49
C TYR A 118 10.06 10.18 1.11
N GLU A 119 11.16 10.29 0.36
CA GLU A 119 12.42 10.82 0.88
C GLU A 119 12.29 12.27 1.36
N ASP A 120 11.56 13.10 0.62
CA ASP A 120 11.44 14.54 0.93
C ASP A 120 10.21 14.87 1.79
N TYR A 121 9.13 14.08 1.69
CA TYR A 121 7.84 14.41 2.31
C TYR A 121 7.22 13.30 3.15
N GLY A 122 7.78 12.08 3.16
CA GLY A 122 7.22 10.94 3.88
C GLY A 122 5.93 10.36 3.27
N CYS A 123 5.61 10.71 2.02
CA CYS A 123 4.42 10.24 1.31
C CYS A 123 4.74 9.07 0.34
N PRO A 124 3.98 7.96 0.36
CA PRO A 124 2.82 7.71 1.22
C PRO A 124 3.22 7.18 2.60
N PHE A 125 2.48 7.56 3.65
CA PHE A 125 2.86 7.20 5.04
C PHE A 125 2.85 5.67 5.29
N VAL A 126 2.14 4.91 4.44
CA VAL A 126 2.03 3.44 4.52
C VAL A 126 3.37 2.73 4.44
N ILE A 127 4.40 3.37 3.86
CA ILE A 127 5.77 2.84 3.85
C ILE A 127 6.32 2.75 5.28
N SER A 128 6.11 3.78 6.10
CA SER A 128 6.56 3.79 7.49
C SER A 128 5.84 2.71 8.33
N ASP A 129 4.54 2.52 8.08
CA ASP A 129 3.73 1.49 8.74
C ASP A 129 4.17 0.08 8.38
N TRP A 130 4.45 -0.15 7.09
CA TRP A 130 5.02 -1.39 6.61
C TRP A 130 6.38 -1.68 7.23
N ASN A 131 7.30 -0.73 7.22
CA ASN A 131 8.65 -0.90 7.77
C ASN A 131 8.59 -1.24 9.27
N ARG A 132 7.70 -0.58 10.02
CA ARG A 132 7.43 -0.90 11.42
C ARG A 132 6.87 -2.31 11.59
N PHE A 133 5.91 -2.74 10.76
CA PHE A 133 5.35 -4.08 10.82
C PHE A 133 6.39 -5.15 10.47
N TYR A 134 7.07 -4.99 9.33
CA TYR A 134 8.03 -5.95 8.79
C TYR A 134 9.25 -6.12 9.69
N GLY A 135 9.78 -5.03 10.26
CA GLY A 135 10.86 -5.09 11.24
C GLY A 135 10.49 -5.86 12.51
N ASN A 136 9.21 -5.89 12.88
CA ASN A 136 8.69 -6.64 14.03
C ASN A 136 8.13 -8.03 13.65
N LEU A 137 8.15 -8.42 12.38
CA LEU A 137 7.53 -9.65 11.90
C LEU A 137 8.02 -10.92 12.62
N PRO A 138 9.32 -11.08 12.95
CA PRO A 138 9.78 -12.24 13.72
C PRO A 138 9.09 -12.36 15.09
N LEU A 139 8.85 -11.23 15.77
CA LEU A 139 8.13 -11.20 17.05
C LEU A 139 6.66 -11.55 16.88
N VAL A 140 6.01 -11.04 15.82
CA VAL A 140 4.61 -11.31 15.50
C VAL A 140 4.38 -12.81 15.24
N ILE A 141 5.24 -13.45 14.43
CA ILE A 141 5.14 -14.89 14.13
C ILE A 141 5.34 -15.75 15.40
N CYS A 142 6.25 -15.36 16.30
CA CYS A 142 6.46 -16.07 17.56
C CYS A 142 5.20 -16.03 18.46
N ILE A 143 4.54 -14.88 18.55
CA ILE A 143 3.32 -14.70 19.35
C ILE A 143 2.15 -15.53 18.77
N THR A 144 1.96 -15.52 17.44
CA THR A 144 0.85 -16.28 16.82
C THR A 144 1.03 -17.79 16.93
N LYS A 145 2.27 -18.30 16.82
CA LYS A 145 2.59 -19.71 17.05
C LYS A 145 2.38 -20.13 18.51
N SER A 146 2.71 -19.29 19.48
CA SER A 146 2.44 -19.58 20.89
C SER A 146 0.94 -19.68 21.17
N LYS A 147 0.14 -18.72 20.71
CA LYS A 147 -1.32 -18.72 20.90
C LYS A 147 -2.05 -19.90 20.23
N LYS A 148 -1.50 -20.48 19.15
CA LYS A 148 -2.05 -21.70 18.53
C LYS A 148 -1.73 -22.97 19.34
N LYS A 149 -0.64 -23.00 20.11
CA LYS A 149 -0.29 -24.14 20.97
C LYS A 149 -1.13 -24.21 22.24
N ASP A 150 -1.59 -23.07 22.76
CA ASP A 150 -2.37 -22.98 23.99
C ASP A 150 -3.88 -23.29 23.82
N LYS A 151 -4.30 -23.73 22.63
CA LYS A 151 -5.70 -24.09 22.30
C LYS A 151 -5.96 -25.60 22.18
N ILE A 152 -5.10 -26.44 22.77
CA ILE A 152 -5.26 -27.90 22.80
C ILE A 152 -5.48 -28.37 24.23
#